data_AF-Q80XL0-F1
#
_entry.id   AF-Q80XL0-F1
#
_cell.length_a   1.000
_cell.length_b   1.000
_cell.length_c   1.000
_cell.angle_alpha   90.00
_cell.angle_beta   90.00
_cell.angle_gamma   90.00
#
_symmetry.space_group_name_H-M   'P 1'
#
loop_
_entity.id
_entity.type
_entity.pdbx_description
1 polymer ?
#
loop_
_entity_poly.entity_id
_entity_poly.type
_entity_poly.pdbx_seq_one_letter_code
_entity_poly.pdbx_strand_id
1 'polypeptide(L)'
;LAGGACFNEKADSHLVCVQNDDGNYQTQAISIHNQPRKVTGASFFVFSGALKSSSGYLAKSSIVEDGVMVQITAENMDSLRQALREMKDFTITCGKADAEDPQEQIHIQWVDDDKTVNKGVVSPIDGKSMESITNVKIFHGSEYKANGKVIRWTEVFFLENDDHHNCLSDPADHSRLTEHVAKAFCLALCPHLKLLKEDGMTKLGLRVTLDSDQVGYQAGSNGQPLPSQYMNDLDSALVPVIHGGACQLSEGPVVMELIFYILENIA
;
A
#
# COMPACT_ATOMS: atom_id res chain seq x y z
N LEU A 1 11.41 12.11 -17.81
CA LEU A 1 10.80 11.27 -16.76
C LEU A 1 10.60 12.18 -15.56
N ALA A 2 9.40 12.27 -15.01
CA ALA A 2 9.13 13.12 -13.85
C ALA A 2 8.15 12.41 -12.90
N GLY A 3 8.25 12.69 -11.60
CA GLY A 3 7.39 12.13 -10.58
C GLY A 3 7.45 12.92 -9.28
N GLY A 4 6.34 12.91 -8.54
CA GLY A 4 6.31 13.36 -7.15
C GLY A 4 6.99 12.33 -6.25
N ALA A 5 7.61 12.80 -5.17
CA ALA A 5 8.26 11.96 -4.17
C ALA A 5 7.42 11.92 -2.88
N CYS A 6 7.52 10.83 -2.14
CA CYS A 6 6.96 10.71 -0.80
C CYS A 6 7.87 11.37 0.24
N PHE A 7 7.34 11.63 1.44
CA PHE A 7 8.14 12.11 2.57
C PHE A 7 9.20 11.07 2.97
N ASN A 8 10.47 11.46 2.89
CA ASN A 8 11.59 10.60 3.29
C ASN A 8 11.81 10.64 4.82
N GLU A 9 11.27 9.67 5.55
CA GLU A 9 11.43 9.55 7.01
C GLU A 9 12.91 9.41 7.46
N LYS A 10 13.80 8.93 6.58
CA LYS A 10 15.22 8.71 6.88
C LYS A 10 16.09 9.97 6.69
N ALA A 11 15.55 11.04 6.13
CA ALA A 11 16.27 12.30 5.92
C ALA A 11 16.25 13.18 7.18
N ASP A 12 17.37 13.85 7.48
CA ASP A 12 17.49 14.80 8.60
C ASP A 12 17.02 16.22 8.24
N SER A 13 16.68 16.43 6.96
CA SER A 13 16.16 17.69 6.44
C SER A 13 15.34 17.48 5.16
N HIS A 14 14.50 18.45 4.80
CA HIS A 14 13.75 18.47 3.54
C HIS A 14 13.78 19.84 2.88
N LEU A 15 13.78 19.87 1.55
CA LEU A 15 13.56 21.08 0.77
C LEU A 15 12.12 21.58 0.94
N VAL A 16 11.96 22.90 0.93
CA VAL A 16 10.67 23.58 1.05
C VAL A 16 10.62 24.70 0.04
N CYS A 17 9.53 24.79 -0.71
CA CYS A 17 9.24 25.91 -1.60
C CYS A 17 8.43 26.95 -0.82
N VAL A 18 8.96 28.17 -0.69
CA VAL A 18 8.30 29.27 0.02
C VAL A 18 7.89 30.33 -0.99
N GLN A 19 6.61 30.68 -0.99
CA GLN A 19 6.10 31.81 -1.74
C GLN A 19 6.28 33.09 -0.91
N ASN A 20 6.94 34.08 -1.49
CA ASN A 20 7.16 35.40 -0.90
C ASN A 20 5.94 36.31 -1.14
N ASP A 21 5.87 37.44 -0.43
CA ASP A 21 4.78 38.42 -0.55
C ASP A 21 4.64 39.03 -1.95
N ASP A 22 5.71 39.02 -2.75
CA ASP A 22 5.74 39.47 -4.14
C ASP A 22 5.24 38.43 -5.15
N GLY A 23 4.85 37.24 -4.65
CA GLY A 23 4.37 36.12 -5.46
C GLY A 23 5.47 35.24 -6.05
N ASN A 24 6.75 35.57 -5.85
CA ASN A 24 7.88 34.77 -6.31
C ASN A 24 8.15 33.60 -5.35
N TYR A 25 8.75 32.53 -5.88
CA TYR A 25 9.10 31.33 -5.13
C TYR A 25 10.59 31.28 -4.82
N GLN A 26 10.94 30.76 -3.65
CA GLN A 26 12.30 30.49 -3.23
C GLN A 26 12.44 29.13 -2.56
N THR A 27 13.61 28.52 -2.73
CA THR A 27 13.97 27.26 -2.07
C THR A 27 14.53 27.54 -0.68
N GLN A 28 13.95 26.90 0.33
CA GLN A 28 14.50 26.79 1.67
C GLN A 28 14.68 25.31 2.05
N ALA A 29 15.29 25.05 3.20
CA ALA A 29 15.33 23.70 3.77
C ALA A 29 15.10 23.74 5.27
N ILE A 30 14.30 22.82 5.78
CA ILE A 30 14.04 22.63 7.20
C ILE A 30 14.86 21.44 7.72
N SER A 31 15.38 21.51 8.94
CA SER A 31 16.13 20.43 9.58
C SER A 31 15.55 20.11 10.96
N ILE A 32 15.47 18.82 11.27
CA ILE A 32 14.87 18.32 12.52
C ILE A 32 15.77 18.62 13.74
N HIS A 33 17.09 18.73 13.54
CA HIS A 33 18.06 18.80 14.65
C HIS A 33 18.94 20.06 14.67
N ASN A 34 18.71 21.04 13.78
CA ASN A 34 19.60 22.21 13.58
C ASN A 34 21.10 21.84 13.47
N GLN A 35 21.38 20.63 12.97
CA GLN A 35 22.73 20.12 12.70
C GLN A 35 23.10 20.37 11.23
N PRO A 36 24.39 20.31 10.87
CA PRO A 36 24.79 20.29 9.47
C PRO A 36 24.06 19.18 8.70
N ARG A 37 23.35 19.57 7.64
CA ARG A 37 22.51 18.68 6.83
C ARG A 37 23.36 17.59 6.18
N LYS A 38 22.97 16.33 6.34
CA LYS A 38 23.64 15.19 5.71
C LYS A 38 22.81 14.57 4.59
N VAL A 39 21.50 14.42 4.83
CA VAL A 39 20.53 13.85 3.91
C VAL A 39 19.34 14.81 3.83
N THR A 40 19.10 15.34 2.64
CA THR A 40 18.01 16.27 2.37
C THR A 40 17.01 15.64 1.41
N GLY A 41 15.77 15.46 1.86
CA GLY A 41 14.67 15.01 1.01
C GLY A 41 14.17 16.10 0.06
N ALA A 42 13.58 15.70 -1.06
CA ALA A 42 12.99 16.58 -2.07
C ALA A 42 11.56 16.12 -2.39
N SER A 43 10.71 17.03 -2.86
CA SER A 43 9.28 16.80 -3.14
C SER A 43 9.01 16.19 -4.51
N PHE A 44 9.91 16.38 -5.47
CA PHE A 44 9.77 15.81 -6.81
C PHE A 44 11.12 15.64 -7.50
N PHE A 45 11.13 14.84 -8.56
CA PHE A 45 12.29 14.70 -9.43
C PHE A 45 11.91 14.82 -10.91
N VAL A 46 12.83 15.33 -11.72
CA VAL A 46 12.71 15.45 -13.17
C VAL A 46 14.01 15.03 -13.84
N PHE A 47 13.99 13.96 -14.63
CA PHE A 47 15.04 13.66 -15.61
C PHE A 47 14.66 14.22 -16.99
N SER A 48 15.56 14.98 -17.59
CA SER A 48 15.43 15.60 -18.92
C SER A 48 16.54 15.10 -19.84
N GLY A 49 16.18 14.50 -20.98
CA GLY A 49 17.11 13.99 -21.99
C GLY A 49 17.64 15.07 -22.95
N ALA A 50 17.61 16.33 -22.55
CA ALA A 50 17.88 17.49 -23.41
C ALA A 50 19.34 18.00 -23.31
N LEU A 51 20.23 17.28 -22.63
CA LEU A 51 21.63 17.68 -22.53
C LEU A 51 22.31 17.46 -23.89
N LYS A 52 22.82 18.54 -24.47
CA LYS A 52 23.57 18.49 -25.73
C LYS A 52 24.97 17.94 -25.48
N SER A 53 25.43 17.02 -26.32
CA SER A 53 26.78 16.45 -26.24
C SER A 53 27.89 17.51 -26.37
N SER A 54 27.60 18.62 -27.04
CA SER A 54 28.52 19.77 -27.14
C SER A 54 28.65 20.60 -25.86
N SER A 55 27.91 20.26 -24.79
CA SER A 55 27.97 21.02 -23.54
C SER A 55 29.23 20.75 -22.71
N GLY A 56 29.95 19.65 -22.98
CA GLY A 56 31.11 19.22 -22.19
C GLY A 56 30.75 18.62 -20.82
N TYR A 57 29.46 18.41 -20.55
CA TYR A 57 28.96 17.77 -19.33
C TYR A 57 28.43 16.36 -19.64
N LEU A 58 28.66 15.44 -18.71
CA LEU A 58 28.10 14.09 -18.73
C LEU A 58 26.62 14.11 -18.27
N ALA A 59 26.36 14.84 -17.19
CA ALA A 59 25.05 15.14 -16.67
C ALA A 59 25.11 16.41 -15.81
N LYS A 60 23.96 17.05 -15.59
CA LYS A 60 23.81 18.21 -14.70
C LYS A 60 22.65 17.99 -13.74
N SER A 61 22.87 18.17 -12.45
CA SER A 61 21.80 18.27 -11.46
C SER A 61 21.55 19.74 -11.10
N SER A 62 20.35 20.04 -10.65
CA SER A 62 19.95 21.36 -10.15
C SER A 62 18.76 21.21 -9.22
N ILE A 63 18.65 22.10 -8.23
CA ILE A 63 17.46 22.20 -7.39
C ILE A 63 16.54 23.24 -8.01
N VAL A 64 15.27 22.89 -8.16
CA VAL A 64 14.21 23.78 -8.66
C VAL A 64 13.11 23.74 -7.62
N GLU A 65 12.90 24.86 -6.93
CA GLU A 65 11.93 24.96 -5.83
C GLU A 65 12.22 23.91 -4.75
N ASP A 66 11.35 22.94 -4.52
CA ASP A 66 11.56 21.84 -3.58
C ASP A 66 11.89 20.49 -4.25
N GLY A 67 12.20 20.49 -5.55
CA GLY A 67 12.53 19.30 -6.32
C GLY A 67 13.91 19.31 -6.95
N VAL A 68 14.27 18.17 -7.54
CA VAL A 68 15.56 17.94 -8.20
C VAL A 68 15.35 17.77 -9.70
N MET A 69 16.04 18.57 -10.51
CA MET A 69 16.08 18.43 -11.97
C MET A 69 17.45 17.95 -12.41
N VAL A 70 17.45 16.85 -13.17
CA VAL A 70 18.63 16.20 -13.73
C VAL A 70 18.55 16.24 -15.25
N GLN A 71 19.53 16.86 -15.88
CA GLN A 71 19.69 16.89 -17.33
C GLN A 71 20.76 15.88 -17.75
N ILE A 72 20.36 14.94 -18.61
CA ILE A 72 21.19 13.88 -19.18
C ILE A 72 21.08 13.89 -20.70
N THR A 73 21.99 13.18 -21.36
CA THR A 73 21.93 12.99 -22.81
C THR A 73 20.70 12.15 -23.19
N ALA A 74 20.27 12.25 -24.46
CA ALA A 74 19.17 11.43 -24.97
C ALA A 74 19.49 9.92 -24.85
N GLU A 75 20.74 9.53 -25.11
CA GLU A 75 21.23 8.15 -24.97
C GLU A 75 21.11 7.65 -23.52
N ASN A 76 21.61 8.41 -22.53
CA ASN A 76 21.49 8.04 -21.11
C ASN A 76 20.03 7.95 -20.66
N MET A 77 19.14 8.78 -21.21
CA MET A 77 17.72 8.70 -20.92
C MET A 77 17.10 7.39 -21.42
N ASP A 78 17.51 6.90 -22.59
CA ASP A 78 17.03 5.64 -23.12
C ASP A 78 17.58 4.44 -22.34
N SER A 79 18.86 4.47 -21.94
CA SER A 79 19.45 3.47 -21.04
C SER A 79 18.76 3.44 -19.67
N LEU A 80 18.45 4.60 -19.09
CA LEU A 80 17.70 4.71 -17.84
C LEU A 80 16.31 4.05 -17.98
N ARG A 81 15.57 4.37 -19.05
CA ARG A 81 14.25 3.75 -19.30
C ARG A 81 14.33 2.24 -19.47
N GLN A 82 15.38 1.75 -20.11
CA GLN A 82 15.60 0.32 -20.26
C GLN A 82 15.88 -0.35 -18.91
N ALA A 83 16.79 0.21 -18.10
CA ALA A 83 17.08 -0.31 -16.76
C ALA A 83 15.83 -0.36 -15.87
N LEU A 84 14.99 0.68 -15.91
CA LEU A 84 13.72 0.71 -15.19
C LEU A 84 12.74 -0.38 -15.65
N ARG A 85 12.63 -0.66 -16.95
CA ARG A 85 11.79 -1.76 -17.47
C ARG A 85 12.30 -3.14 -17.09
N GLU A 86 13.62 -3.27 -16.95
CA GLU A 86 14.28 -4.51 -16.53
C GLU A 86 14.39 -4.65 -14.99
N MET A 87 13.82 -3.69 -14.23
CA MET A 87 13.89 -3.65 -12.77
C MET A 87 15.34 -3.70 -12.24
N LYS A 88 16.24 -2.97 -12.90
CA LYS A 88 17.66 -2.87 -12.54
C LYS A 88 18.01 -1.48 -12.02
N ASP A 89 18.95 -1.46 -11.08
CA ASP A 89 19.59 -0.24 -10.60
C ASP A 89 20.34 0.48 -11.73
N PHE A 90 20.43 1.81 -11.63
CA PHE A 90 21.10 2.64 -12.62
C PHE A 90 21.87 3.77 -11.93
N THR A 91 23.08 4.07 -12.42
CA THR A 91 23.92 5.15 -11.88
C THR A 91 24.33 6.10 -13.00
N ILE A 92 24.21 7.40 -12.72
CA ILE A 92 24.60 8.49 -13.62
C ILE A 92 25.67 9.32 -12.94
N THR A 93 26.76 9.57 -13.66
CA THR A 93 27.82 10.44 -13.18
C THR A 93 27.63 11.85 -13.74
N CYS A 94 27.57 12.85 -12.86
CA CYS A 94 27.38 14.26 -13.15
C CYS A 94 28.70 15.02 -13.14
N GLY A 95 28.76 16.11 -13.90
CA GLY A 95 29.95 16.95 -14.01
C GLY A 95 30.53 16.98 -15.43
N LYS A 96 31.71 17.57 -15.55
CA LYS A 96 32.42 17.70 -16.83
C LYS A 96 33.12 16.38 -17.18
N ALA A 97 33.14 16.05 -18.47
CA ALA A 97 33.76 14.80 -18.95
C ALA A 97 35.26 14.70 -18.61
N ASP A 98 35.95 15.84 -18.56
CA ASP A 98 37.42 15.92 -18.42
C ASP A 98 37.88 16.34 -17.01
N ALA A 99 37.01 16.31 -15.99
CA ALA A 99 37.35 16.76 -14.64
C ALA A 99 37.94 15.63 -13.76
N GLU A 100 39.05 15.92 -13.08
CA GLU A 100 39.69 15.05 -12.07
C GLU A 100 39.01 15.09 -10.68
N ASP A 101 38.14 16.08 -10.44
CA ASP A 101 37.42 16.26 -9.18
C ASP A 101 36.35 15.17 -8.93
N PRO A 102 35.96 14.93 -7.65
CA PRO A 102 34.92 13.97 -7.33
C PRO A 102 33.62 14.36 -8.03
N GLN A 103 33.24 13.52 -9.00
CA GLN A 103 32.05 13.70 -9.81
C GLN A 103 30.82 13.37 -8.96
N GLU A 104 29.82 14.25 -8.97
CA GLU A 104 28.54 14.02 -8.33
C GLU A 104 27.87 12.77 -8.94
N GLN A 105 27.26 11.93 -8.12
CA GLN A 105 26.61 10.70 -8.56
C GLN A 105 25.11 10.74 -8.29
N ILE A 106 24.35 10.23 -9.24
CA ILE A 106 22.92 10.04 -9.13
C ILE A 106 22.65 8.55 -9.21
N HIS A 107 22.04 8.01 -8.17
CA HIS A 107 21.67 6.60 -8.09
C HIS A 107 20.15 6.46 -8.18
N ILE A 108 19.69 5.56 -9.03
CA ILE A 108 18.33 5.06 -9.10
C ILE A 108 18.37 3.62 -8.65
N GLN A 109 17.75 3.31 -7.51
CA GLN A 109 17.87 2.01 -6.86
C GLN A 109 16.51 1.44 -6.54
N TRP A 110 16.35 0.13 -6.78
CA TRP A 110 15.26 -0.64 -6.22
C TRP A 110 15.61 -0.97 -4.77
N VAL A 111 14.73 -0.54 -3.85
CA VAL A 111 14.90 -0.71 -2.41
C VAL A 111 13.85 -1.66 -1.87
N ASP A 112 13.99 -2.06 -0.61
CA ASP A 112 12.99 -2.86 0.10
C ASP A 112 11.60 -2.22 0.00
N ASP A 113 10.57 -3.06 -0.07
CA ASP A 113 9.17 -2.62 -0.10
C ASP A 113 8.83 -1.69 1.07
N ASP A 114 7.90 -0.78 0.82
CA ASP A 114 7.41 0.14 1.84
C ASP A 114 6.59 -0.62 2.91
N LYS A 115 7.30 -1.05 3.96
CA LYS A 115 6.72 -1.71 5.13
C LYS A 115 6.01 -0.74 6.08
N THR A 116 6.03 0.57 5.81
CA THR A 116 5.41 1.56 6.70
C THR A 116 3.91 1.77 6.47
N VAL A 117 3.27 0.84 5.77
CA VAL A 117 1.81 0.81 5.61
C VAL A 117 1.11 0.33 6.88
N ASN A 118 -0.06 0.92 7.17
CA ASN A 118 -0.96 0.51 8.25
C ASN A 118 -0.38 0.59 9.69
N LYS A 119 0.56 1.50 9.96
CA LYS A 119 1.08 1.80 11.32
C LYS A 119 -0.07 1.94 12.34
N GLY A 120 -0.03 1.14 13.42
CA GLY A 120 -1.02 1.11 14.49
C GLY A 120 -2.34 0.38 14.20
N VAL A 121 -2.50 -0.24 13.03
CA VAL A 121 -3.71 -1.02 12.70
C VAL A 121 -3.60 -2.42 13.30
N VAL A 122 -4.66 -2.86 13.98
CA VAL A 122 -4.76 -4.20 14.58
C VAL A 122 -6.03 -4.93 14.13
N SER A 123 -5.93 -6.26 14.07
CA SER A 123 -7.06 -7.15 13.80
C SER A 123 -8.16 -6.98 14.85
N PRO A 124 -9.42 -6.81 14.45
CA PRO A 124 -10.54 -6.86 15.39
C PRO A 124 -10.84 -8.27 15.91
N ILE A 125 -10.22 -9.33 15.35
CA ILE A 125 -10.47 -10.72 15.73
C ILE A 125 -9.66 -11.09 16.98
N ASP A 126 -8.36 -10.81 16.94
CA ASP A 126 -7.38 -11.28 17.96
C ASP A 126 -6.34 -10.22 18.36
N GLY A 127 -6.43 -9.00 17.82
CA GLY A 127 -5.48 -7.92 18.12
C GLY A 127 -4.12 -8.06 17.44
N LYS A 128 -3.94 -9.00 16.50
CA LYS A 128 -2.71 -9.14 15.72
C LYS A 128 -2.40 -7.85 14.95
N SER A 129 -1.12 -7.43 14.94
CA SER A 129 -0.68 -6.27 14.18
C SER A 129 -0.87 -6.49 12.68
N MET A 130 -1.41 -5.47 12.00
CA MET A 130 -1.54 -5.41 10.54
C MET A 130 -0.53 -4.45 9.90
N GLU A 131 0.47 -4.02 10.66
CA GLU A 131 1.57 -3.20 10.13
C GLU A 131 2.35 -3.98 9.08
N SER A 132 2.77 -3.31 8.01
CA SER A 132 3.47 -3.91 6.86
C SER A 132 2.63 -4.90 6.03
N ILE A 133 1.35 -5.13 6.36
CA ILE A 133 0.49 -6.04 5.60
C ILE A 133 -0.21 -5.29 4.47
N THR A 134 -0.12 -5.85 3.25
CA THR A 134 -0.81 -5.35 2.07
C THR A 134 -2.32 -5.38 2.27
N ASN A 135 -2.99 -4.24 2.08
CA ASN A 135 -4.44 -4.15 2.10
C ASN A 135 -5.01 -3.52 0.84
N VAL A 136 -6.21 -3.98 0.47
CA VAL A 136 -7.00 -3.41 -0.61
C VAL A 136 -8.23 -2.76 0.00
N LYS A 137 -8.38 -1.44 -0.22
CA LYS A 137 -9.56 -0.68 0.19
C LYS A 137 -10.70 -0.90 -0.79
N ILE A 138 -11.88 -1.17 -0.27
CA ILE A 138 -13.06 -1.51 -1.03
C ILE A 138 -14.03 -0.34 -0.97
N PHE A 139 -14.12 0.42 -2.07
CA PHE A 139 -14.95 1.63 -2.15
C PHE A 139 -16.38 1.37 -2.63
N HIS A 140 -16.61 0.26 -3.34
CA HIS A 140 -17.93 -0.19 -3.81
C HIS A 140 -18.30 -1.55 -3.19
N GLY A 141 -17.94 -1.72 -1.91
CA GLY A 141 -18.11 -2.99 -1.21
C GLY A 141 -19.59 -3.33 -1.01
N SER A 142 -19.87 -4.61 -0.86
CA SER A 142 -21.22 -5.11 -0.61
C SER A 142 -21.79 -4.47 0.66
N GLU A 143 -22.84 -3.67 0.50
CA GLU A 143 -23.61 -3.06 1.58
C GLU A 143 -24.94 -3.76 1.73
N TYR A 144 -25.27 -4.17 2.95
CA TYR A 144 -26.55 -4.79 3.25
C TYR A 144 -27.23 -4.09 4.41
N LYS A 145 -28.53 -3.84 4.24
CA LYS A 145 -29.35 -3.12 5.21
C LYS A 145 -30.33 -4.09 5.86
N ALA A 146 -30.33 -4.14 7.19
CA ALA A 146 -31.25 -4.95 7.97
C ALA A 146 -31.45 -4.33 9.36
N ASN A 147 -32.66 -4.43 9.91
CA ASN A 147 -32.97 -4.02 11.29
C ASN A 147 -32.60 -2.56 11.62
N GLY A 148 -32.67 -1.65 10.65
CA GLY A 148 -32.26 -0.24 10.79
C GLY A 148 -30.75 -0.01 10.84
N LYS A 149 -29.94 -1.05 10.61
CA LYS A 149 -28.48 -1.00 10.52
C LYS A 149 -28.01 -1.31 9.10
N VAL A 150 -26.74 -0.97 8.83
CA VAL A 150 -26.05 -1.30 7.58
C VAL A 150 -24.76 -2.02 7.93
N ILE A 151 -24.51 -3.19 7.35
CA ILE A 151 -23.19 -3.82 7.35
C ILE A 151 -22.48 -3.51 6.04
N ARG A 152 -21.22 -3.05 6.14
CA ARG A 152 -20.38 -2.67 4.99
C ARG A 152 -19.02 -3.35 5.08
N TRP A 153 -18.62 -3.99 3.99
CA TRP A 153 -17.24 -4.43 3.77
C TRP A 153 -16.38 -3.25 3.30
N THR A 154 -15.26 -2.97 3.97
CA THR A 154 -14.45 -1.77 3.70
C THR A 154 -13.03 -2.06 3.22
N GLU A 155 -12.44 -3.17 3.62
CA GLU A 155 -11.05 -3.51 3.29
C GLU A 155 -10.81 -5.02 3.44
N VAL A 156 -9.78 -5.50 2.75
CA VAL A 156 -9.25 -6.86 2.90
C VAL A 156 -7.74 -6.78 3.05
N PHE A 157 -7.19 -7.55 3.98
CA PHE A 157 -5.76 -7.75 4.21
C PHE A 157 -5.36 -9.12 3.66
N PHE A 158 -4.28 -9.18 2.89
CA PHE A 158 -3.69 -10.44 2.44
C PHE A 158 -2.51 -10.77 3.34
N LEU A 159 -2.70 -11.75 4.22
CA LEU A 159 -1.71 -12.20 5.19
C LEU A 159 -0.85 -13.25 4.49
N GLU A 160 0.05 -12.80 3.61
CA GLU A 160 1.03 -13.69 2.99
C GLU A 160 1.97 -14.26 4.07
N ASN A 161 2.30 -15.55 3.98
CA ASN A 161 3.48 -16.07 4.66
C ASN A 161 4.69 -15.56 3.89
N ASP A 162 5.67 -14.97 4.59
CA ASP A 162 6.88 -14.24 4.14
C ASP A 162 7.73 -14.82 2.97
N ASP A 163 7.35 -15.94 2.35
CA ASP A 163 8.17 -16.69 1.39
C ASP A 163 7.70 -16.65 -0.08
N HIS A 164 6.59 -16.00 -0.43
CA HIS A 164 5.97 -16.18 -1.77
C HIS A 164 5.70 -14.87 -2.54
N HIS A 165 6.73 -14.04 -2.70
CA HIS A 165 6.72 -12.87 -3.61
C HIS A 165 6.60 -13.23 -5.12
N ASN A 166 6.10 -14.41 -5.49
CA ASN A 166 6.15 -14.90 -6.86
C ASN A 166 4.96 -15.79 -7.27
N CYS A 167 3.75 -15.54 -6.76
CA CYS A 167 2.55 -16.17 -7.32
C CYS A 167 1.88 -15.23 -8.34
N LEU A 168 2.07 -15.58 -9.61
CA LEU A 168 1.41 -15.00 -10.79
C LEU A 168 -0.04 -15.48 -10.89
N SER A 169 -0.80 -15.43 -9.80
CA SER A 169 -2.23 -15.72 -9.82
C SER A 169 -2.96 -14.52 -10.44
N ASP A 170 -3.97 -14.76 -11.27
CA ASP A 170 -4.80 -13.68 -11.81
C ASP A 170 -5.47 -12.95 -10.63
N PRO A 171 -5.20 -11.65 -10.39
CA PRO A 171 -5.82 -10.89 -9.31
C PRO A 171 -7.36 -10.96 -9.34
N ALA A 172 -7.94 -11.28 -10.50
CA ALA A 172 -9.38 -11.45 -10.69
C ALA A 172 -9.96 -12.65 -9.92
N ASP A 173 -9.24 -13.77 -9.80
CA ASP A 173 -9.79 -14.98 -9.17
C ASP A 173 -9.85 -14.85 -7.64
N HIS A 174 -8.80 -14.28 -7.02
CA HIS A 174 -8.83 -13.90 -5.60
C HIS A 174 -9.95 -12.89 -5.34
N SER A 175 -10.09 -11.88 -6.21
CA SER A 175 -11.15 -10.87 -6.08
C SER A 175 -12.56 -11.48 -6.06
N ARG A 176 -12.82 -12.50 -6.89
CA ARG A 176 -14.14 -13.15 -6.94
C ARG A 176 -14.43 -13.95 -5.68
N LEU A 177 -13.48 -14.74 -5.18
CA LEU A 177 -13.69 -15.51 -3.96
C LEU A 177 -13.91 -14.58 -2.75
N THR A 178 -13.07 -13.54 -2.60
CA THR A 178 -13.20 -12.56 -1.52
C THR A 178 -14.58 -11.89 -1.54
N GLU A 179 -15.12 -11.54 -2.72
CA GLU A 179 -16.45 -10.95 -2.83
C GLU A 179 -17.58 -11.91 -2.41
N HIS A 180 -17.52 -13.19 -2.82
CA HIS A 180 -18.51 -14.20 -2.42
C HIS A 180 -18.49 -14.45 -0.91
N VAL A 181 -17.29 -14.54 -0.33
CA VAL A 181 -17.10 -14.68 1.13
C VAL A 181 -17.66 -13.46 1.86
N ALA A 182 -17.34 -12.24 1.40
CA ALA A 182 -17.84 -11.01 1.98
C ALA A 182 -19.38 -10.94 1.97
N LYS A 183 -19.98 -11.32 0.84
CA LYS A 183 -21.44 -11.37 0.67
C LYS A 183 -22.07 -12.39 1.62
N ALA A 184 -21.53 -13.60 1.70
CA ALA A 184 -22.04 -14.65 2.57
C ALA A 184 -21.99 -14.23 4.05
N PHE A 185 -20.88 -13.62 4.48
CA PHE A 185 -20.73 -13.09 5.84
C PHE A 185 -21.76 -12.01 6.17
N CYS A 186 -21.92 -11.02 5.28
CA CYS A 186 -22.89 -9.95 5.50
C CYS A 186 -24.32 -10.48 5.58
N LEU A 187 -24.71 -11.38 4.67
CA LEU A 187 -26.06 -11.95 4.64
C LEU A 187 -26.35 -12.81 5.89
N ALA A 188 -25.37 -13.58 6.37
CA ALA A 188 -25.50 -14.36 7.59
C ALA A 188 -25.71 -13.48 8.84
N LEU A 189 -25.05 -12.31 8.89
CA LEU A 189 -25.17 -11.39 10.02
C LEU A 189 -26.32 -10.39 9.93
N CYS A 190 -26.96 -10.23 8.76
CA CYS A 190 -28.11 -9.34 8.56
C CYS A 190 -29.19 -9.45 9.65
N PRO A 191 -29.67 -10.66 10.04
CA PRO A 191 -30.69 -10.80 11.09
C PRO A 191 -30.23 -10.31 12.47
N HIS A 192 -28.91 -10.26 12.69
CA HIS A 192 -28.27 -10.06 13.99
C HIS A 192 -27.65 -8.67 14.16
N LEU A 193 -27.67 -7.81 13.13
CA LEU A 193 -26.96 -6.51 13.14
C LEU A 193 -27.37 -5.60 14.31
N LYS A 194 -28.64 -5.66 14.72
CA LYS A 194 -29.14 -4.86 15.86
C LYS A 194 -28.51 -5.32 17.17
N LEU A 195 -28.51 -6.63 17.44
CA LEU A 195 -27.92 -7.22 18.64
C LEU A 195 -26.41 -7.00 18.68
N LEU A 196 -25.73 -7.26 17.56
CA LEU A 196 -24.28 -7.01 17.43
C LEU A 196 -23.92 -5.55 17.74
N LYS A 197 -24.73 -4.60 17.25
CA LYS A 197 -24.52 -3.17 17.51
C LYS A 197 -24.77 -2.80 18.97
N GLU A 198 -25.82 -3.35 19.59
CA GLU A 198 -26.18 -3.14 21.00
C GLU A 198 -25.11 -3.69 21.96
N ASP A 199 -24.48 -4.81 21.60
CA ASP A 199 -23.35 -5.41 22.32
C ASP A 199 -21.99 -4.72 22.05
N GLY A 200 -21.98 -3.63 21.27
CA GLY A 200 -20.76 -2.85 20.97
C GLY A 200 -19.84 -3.48 19.91
N MET A 201 -20.27 -4.52 19.21
CA MET A 201 -19.53 -5.16 18.11
C MET A 201 -19.71 -4.37 16.81
N THR A 202 -19.04 -3.22 16.71
CA THR A 202 -19.19 -2.29 15.58
C THR A 202 -18.22 -2.55 14.44
N LYS A 203 -17.00 -3.00 14.75
CA LYS A 203 -15.97 -3.42 13.81
C LYS A 203 -15.83 -4.93 13.91
N LEU A 204 -16.06 -5.62 12.80
CA LEU A 204 -16.02 -7.06 12.69
C LEU A 204 -14.87 -7.46 11.78
N GLY A 205 -14.24 -8.59 12.05
CA GLY A 205 -13.26 -9.22 11.17
C GLY A 205 -13.68 -10.64 10.82
N LEU A 206 -13.36 -11.04 9.59
CA LEU A 206 -13.44 -12.41 9.12
C LEU A 206 -12.09 -12.80 8.52
N ARG A 207 -11.36 -13.70 9.16
CA ARG A 207 -10.14 -14.29 8.61
C ARG A 207 -10.47 -15.63 7.97
N VAL A 208 -10.08 -15.82 6.73
CA VAL A 208 -10.25 -17.08 5.99
C VAL A 208 -8.87 -17.64 5.68
N THR A 209 -8.69 -18.92 5.98
CA THR A 209 -7.49 -19.70 5.68
C THR A 209 -7.86 -20.74 4.64
N LEU A 210 -7.13 -20.72 3.53
CA LEU A 210 -7.29 -21.62 2.39
C LEU A 210 -5.94 -22.27 2.15
N ASP A 211 -5.73 -23.43 2.74
CA ASP A 211 -4.52 -24.25 2.56
C ASP A 211 -4.92 -25.68 2.16
N SER A 212 -3.99 -26.44 1.58
CA SER A 212 -4.25 -27.84 1.20
C SER A 212 -4.63 -28.71 2.39
N ASP A 213 -4.09 -28.38 3.57
CA ASP A 213 -4.30 -29.14 4.81
C ASP A 213 -5.28 -28.46 5.77
N GLN A 214 -5.44 -27.14 5.69
CA GLN A 214 -6.31 -26.37 6.58
C GLN A 214 -7.19 -25.39 5.81
N VAL A 215 -8.48 -25.72 5.74
CA VAL A 215 -9.53 -24.84 5.21
C VAL A 215 -10.45 -24.44 6.33
N GLY A 216 -10.61 -23.14 6.58
CA GLY A 216 -11.45 -22.66 7.67
C GLY A 216 -11.59 -21.15 7.74
N TYR A 217 -12.38 -20.69 8.70
CA TYR A 217 -12.54 -19.27 8.99
C TYR A 217 -12.55 -18.98 10.49
N GLN A 218 -12.24 -17.74 10.82
CA GLN A 218 -12.34 -17.18 12.16
C GLN A 218 -13.07 -15.83 12.06
N ALA A 219 -14.10 -15.63 12.89
CA ALA A 219 -14.83 -14.38 12.96
C ALA A 219 -14.71 -13.77 14.36
N GLY A 220 -14.53 -12.45 14.44
CA GLY A 220 -14.35 -11.78 15.72
C GLY A 220 -14.59 -10.28 15.71
N SER A 221 -14.65 -9.71 16.89
CA SER A 221 -14.82 -8.27 17.16
C SER A 221 -14.15 -7.92 18.49
N ASN A 222 -13.61 -6.70 18.60
CA ASN A 222 -12.98 -6.20 19.83
C ASN A 222 -11.87 -7.12 20.40
N GLY A 223 -11.15 -7.85 19.54
CA GLY A 223 -10.09 -8.78 19.93
C GLY A 223 -10.60 -10.09 20.54
N GLN A 224 -11.88 -10.42 20.33
CA GLN A 224 -12.52 -11.65 20.80
C GLN A 224 -13.30 -12.34 19.68
N PRO A 225 -13.45 -13.68 19.72
CA PRO A 225 -14.34 -14.39 18.81
C PRO A 225 -15.79 -13.95 18.92
N LEU A 226 -16.55 -14.04 17.82
CA LEU A 226 -17.99 -13.79 17.88
C LEU A 226 -18.71 -14.80 18.79
N PRO A 227 -19.79 -14.39 19.48
CA PRO A 227 -20.60 -15.30 20.28
C PRO A 227 -21.08 -16.53 19.49
N SER A 228 -21.08 -17.70 20.13
CA SER A 228 -21.42 -18.99 19.51
C SER A 228 -22.82 -19.04 18.90
N GLN A 229 -23.74 -18.20 19.35
CA GLN A 229 -25.09 -18.10 18.80
C GLN A 229 -25.11 -17.70 17.31
N TYR A 230 -24.08 -16.98 16.83
CA TYR A 230 -23.98 -16.57 15.42
C TYR A 230 -23.24 -17.60 14.55
N MET A 231 -22.52 -18.55 15.17
CA MET A 231 -21.63 -19.47 14.45
C MET A 231 -22.40 -20.45 13.56
N ASN A 232 -23.59 -20.91 13.97
CA ASN A 232 -24.39 -21.82 13.15
C ASN A 232 -24.85 -21.17 11.82
N ASP A 233 -25.24 -19.90 11.88
CA ASP A 233 -25.67 -19.15 10.70
C ASP A 233 -24.48 -18.81 9.80
N LEU A 234 -23.34 -18.49 10.40
CA LEU A 234 -22.07 -18.27 9.69
C LEU A 234 -21.57 -19.54 9.01
N ASP A 235 -21.57 -20.69 9.69
CA ASP A 235 -21.15 -21.97 9.13
C ASP A 235 -21.99 -22.36 7.92
N SER A 236 -23.32 -22.22 8.04
CA SER A 236 -24.26 -22.54 6.97
C SER A 236 -24.05 -21.68 5.72
N ALA A 237 -23.57 -20.44 5.88
CA ALA A 237 -23.32 -19.51 4.79
C ALA A 237 -21.89 -19.57 4.22
N LEU A 238 -20.88 -19.71 5.08
CA LEU A 238 -19.46 -19.58 4.72
C LEU A 238 -18.84 -20.90 4.28
N VAL A 239 -19.12 -22.01 4.97
CA VAL A 239 -18.49 -23.32 4.68
C VAL A 239 -18.65 -23.72 3.20
N PRO A 240 -19.85 -23.60 2.59
CA PRO A 240 -20.01 -23.95 1.17
C PRO A 240 -19.19 -23.08 0.23
N VAL A 241 -19.06 -21.78 0.54
CA VAL A 241 -18.33 -20.81 -0.29
C VAL A 241 -16.83 -21.03 -0.18
N ILE A 242 -16.32 -21.21 1.04
CA ILE A 242 -14.90 -21.42 1.32
C ILE A 242 -14.45 -22.75 0.73
N HIS A 243 -15.20 -23.84 0.95
CA HIS A 243 -14.84 -25.15 0.39
C HIS A 243 -14.99 -25.18 -1.13
N GLY A 244 -16.01 -24.50 -1.68
CA GLY A 244 -16.16 -24.35 -3.12
C GLY A 244 -15.02 -23.56 -3.78
N GLY A 245 -14.49 -22.56 -3.08
CA GLY A 245 -13.33 -21.77 -3.49
C GLY A 245 -12.00 -22.50 -3.32
N ALA A 246 -11.83 -23.26 -2.24
CA ALA A 246 -10.63 -24.06 -1.98
C ALA A 246 -10.36 -25.08 -3.11
N CYS A 247 -11.41 -25.69 -3.68
CA CYS A 247 -11.28 -26.60 -4.81
C CYS A 247 -10.83 -25.91 -6.13
N GLN A 248 -10.90 -24.58 -6.20
CA GLN A 248 -10.53 -23.79 -7.40
C GLN A 248 -9.13 -23.18 -7.31
N LEU A 249 -8.52 -23.19 -6.12
CA LEU A 249 -7.18 -22.65 -5.91
C LEU A 249 -6.15 -23.72 -6.29
N SER A 250 -5.46 -23.51 -7.42
CA SER A 250 -4.32 -24.36 -7.82
C SER A 250 -3.00 -23.95 -7.16
N GLU A 251 -2.98 -22.84 -6.41
CA GLU A 251 -1.75 -22.19 -5.96
C GLU A 251 -1.85 -21.80 -4.49
N GLY A 252 -0.93 -22.39 -3.70
CA GLY A 252 -0.45 -21.92 -2.41
C GLY A 252 -1.45 -21.77 -1.25
N PRO A 253 -0.96 -21.73 0.01
CA PRO A 253 -1.78 -21.32 1.14
C PRO A 253 -2.10 -19.82 1.04
N VAL A 254 -3.39 -19.47 1.11
CA VAL A 254 -3.87 -18.09 1.15
C VAL A 254 -4.55 -17.82 2.49
N VAL A 255 -4.10 -16.78 3.19
CA VAL A 255 -4.76 -16.26 4.37
C VAL A 255 -5.21 -14.83 4.09
N MET A 256 -6.51 -14.55 4.22
CA MET A 256 -7.05 -13.21 4.03
C MET A 256 -7.94 -12.80 5.19
N GLU A 257 -7.90 -11.53 5.57
CA GLU A 257 -8.76 -10.97 6.62
C GLU A 257 -9.60 -9.81 6.07
N LEU A 258 -10.92 -9.99 6.08
CA LEU A 258 -11.89 -9.02 5.62
C LEU A 258 -12.42 -8.21 6.82
N ILE A 259 -12.54 -6.89 6.65
CA ILE A 259 -13.02 -5.98 7.70
C ILE A 259 -14.39 -5.42 7.33
N PHE A 260 -15.30 -5.49 8.31
CA PHE A 260 -16.67 -5.00 8.16
C PHE A 260 -17.03 -4.03 9.28
N TYR A 261 -17.92 -3.07 8.96
CA TYR A 261 -18.46 -2.12 9.92
C TYR A 261 -19.98 -2.19 9.96
N ILE A 262 -20.55 -2.17 11.17
CA ILE A 262 -21.98 -1.99 11.41
C ILE A 262 -22.26 -0.50 11.71
N LEU A 263 -23.00 0.11 10.80
CA LEU A 263 -23.39 1.52 10.82
C LEU A 263 -24.90 1.66 11.04
N GLU A 264 -25.32 2.86 11.45
CA GLU A 264 -26.73 3.22 11.45
C GLU A 264 -27.21 3.44 10.01
N ASN A 265 -28.42 2.97 9.69
CA ASN A 265 -29.05 3.34 8.42
C ASN A 265 -29.63 4.75 8.56
N ILE A 266 -28.87 5.74 8.08
CA ILE A 266 -29.34 7.11 7.96
C ILE A 266 -30.32 7.13 6.77
N ALA A 267 -31.61 7.14 7.07
CA ALA A 267 -32.69 7.33 6.11
C ALA A 267 -33.01 8.83 5.97
#